data_AF-W8ZHQ3-F1
#
_entry.id   AF-W8ZHQ3-F1
#
_cell.length_a   1.000
_cell.length_b   1.000
_cell.length_c   1.000
_cell.angle_alpha   90.00
_cell.angle_beta   90.00
_cell.angle_gamma   90.00
#
_symmetry.space_group_name_H-M   'P 1'
#
loop_
_entity.id
_entity.type
_entity.pdbx_description
1 polymer ?
#
loop_
_entity_poly.entity_id
_entity_poly.type
_entity_poly.pdbx_seq_one_letter_code
_entity_poly.pdbx_strand_id
1 'polypeptide(L)'
;MSASIWLQKAGKQAKGLLWGRRVQKAKMIVLGRTLSDGLLAKLAIYALLSIVAYLYLQPLLYMVSTMLKDMSDLLDPTVKWIPRAVTWENLSKAFKGLQYPVALRNTALIALSCSLAQVLVCAMTGYALARLAVPFKGLITAKYLSEYKQK
;
A
#
# COMPACT_ATOMS: atom_id res chain seq x y z
N MET A 1 27.89 34.72 47.14
CA MET A 1 26.68 33.96 47.55
C MET A 1 25.41 34.47 46.86
N SER A 2 25.40 34.63 45.51
CA SER A 2 24.24 35.20 44.77
C SER A 2 23.96 34.50 43.43
N ALA A 3 24.99 33.99 42.74
CA ALA A 3 24.84 33.34 41.43
C ALA A 3 24.16 31.95 41.46
N SER A 4 24.44 31.12 42.47
CA SER A 4 23.85 29.77 42.60
C SER A 4 22.34 29.81 42.91
N ILE A 5 21.91 30.84 43.63
CA ILE A 5 20.50 31.05 44.00
C ILE A 5 19.69 31.45 42.76
N TRP A 6 20.25 32.28 41.87
CA TRP A 6 19.64 32.65 40.60
C TRP A 6 19.52 31.47 39.62
N LEU A 7 20.55 30.62 39.53
CA LEU A 7 20.51 29.42 38.69
C LEU A 7 19.47 28.39 39.15
N GLN A 8 19.32 28.18 40.47
CA GLN A 8 18.27 27.31 40.98
C GLN A 8 16.86 27.88 40.75
N LYS A 9 16.68 29.20 40.91
CA LYS A 9 15.39 29.85 40.73
C LYS A 9 14.96 29.85 39.27
N ALA A 10 15.89 30.14 38.35
CA ALA A 10 15.70 30.03 36.91
C ALA A 10 15.39 28.58 36.48
N GLY A 11 16.09 27.60 37.04
CA GLY A 11 15.83 26.17 36.78
C GLY A 11 14.46 25.69 37.26
N LYS A 12 14.00 26.13 38.45
CA LYS A 12 12.64 25.83 38.95
C LYS A 12 11.55 26.54 38.15
N GLN A 13 11.77 27.78 37.71
CA GLN A 13 10.84 28.51 36.85
C GLN A 13 10.74 27.91 35.45
N ALA A 14 11.87 27.53 34.85
CA ALA A 14 11.90 26.82 33.57
C ALA A 14 11.22 25.45 33.65
N LYS A 15 11.43 24.70 34.75
CA LYS A 15 10.69 23.45 35.01
C LYS A 15 9.18 23.70 35.17
N GLY A 16 8.77 24.75 35.87
CA GLY A 16 7.35 25.11 36.02
C GLY A 16 6.69 25.55 34.71
N LEU A 17 7.44 26.19 33.82
CA LEU A 17 6.97 26.62 32.49
C LEU A 17 6.88 25.44 31.51
N LEU A 18 7.87 24.55 31.53
CA LEU A 18 7.88 23.31 30.76
C LEU A 18 6.84 22.29 31.27
N TRP A 19 6.41 22.41 32.53
CA TRP A 19 5.32 21.65 33.14
C TRP A 19 3.97 22.41 33.14
N GLY A 20 3.81 23.41 32.27
CA GLY A 20 2.54 24.07 32.07
C GLY A 20 1.54 23.16 31.35
N ARG A 21 0.26 23.18 31.77
CA ARG A 21 -0.87 22.47 31.11
C ARG A 21 -0.92 22.69 29.58
N ARG A 22 -0.36 23.79 29.07
CA ARG A 22 -0.26 24.09 27.62
C ARG A 22 0.76 23.23 26.89
N VAL A 23 1.93 22.97 27.47
CA VAL A 23 2.95 22.08 26.90
C VAL A 23 2.46 20.64 26.93
N GLN A 24 1.76 20.22 27.99
CA GLN A 24 1.13 18.89 28.05
C GLN A 24 -0.07 18.76 27.09
N LYS A 25 -0.89 19.80 26.91
CA LYS A 25 -1.94 19.82 25.86
C LYS A 25 -1.34 19.79 24.45
N ALA A 26 -0.28 20.55 24.18
CA ALA A 26 0.41 20.54 22.88
C ALA A 26 1.05 19.16 22.62
N LYS A 27 1.69 18.56 23.63
CA LYS A 27 2.21 17.19 23.54
C LYS A 27 1.08 16.16 23.34
N MET A 28 -0.10 16.35 23.94
CA MET A 28 -1.26 15.48 23.69
C MET A 28 -1.88 15.66 22.30
N ILE A 29 -1.88 16.88 21.74
CA ILE A 29 -2.38 17.16 20.38
C ILE A 29 -1.40 16.66 19.31
N VAL A 30 -0.09 16.82 19.53
CA VAL A 30 0.95 16.40 18.57
C VAL A 30 1.22 14.91 18.63
N LEU A 31 1.33 14.34 19.83
CA LEU A 31 1.68 12.92 20.00
C LEU A 31 0.45 12.01 19.89
N GLY A 32 -0.76 12.54 20.13
CA GLY A 32 -1.99 11.73 20.19
C GLY A 32 -1.96 10.73 21.36
N ARG A 33 -3.12 10.33 21.90
CA ARG A 33 -3.19 9.25 22.90
C ARG A 33 -3.13 7.85 22.29
N THR A 34 -3.18 7.77 20.97
CA THR A 34 -3.38 6.57 20.15
C THR A 34 -2.54 6.75 18.88
N LEU A 35 -1.95 5.65 18.38
CA LEU A 35 -1.08 5.60 17.19
C LEU A 35 -1.68 6.24 15.91
N SER A 36 -2.99 6.52 15.90
CA SER A 36 -3.77 7.02 14.77
C SER A 36 -4.15 8.51 14.81
N ASP A 37 -4.03 9.18 15.98
CA ASP A 37 -4.60 10.54 16.17
C ASP A 37 -3.55 11.65 16.35
N GLY A 38 -2.26 11.32 16.43
CA GLY A 38 -1.18 12.30 16.40
C GLY A 38 -0.96 12.84 14.99
N LEU A 39 -0.88 14.18 14.83
CA LEU A 39 -0.57 14.82 13.55
C LEU A 39 0.72 14.27 12.94
N LEU A 40 1.70 13.95 13.78
CA LEU A 40 2.98 13.35 13.40
C LEU A 40 2.82 11.93 12.83
N ALA A 41 1.94 11.12 13.44
CA ALA A 41 1.66 9.77 12.98
C ALA A 41 0.92 9.78 11.63
N LYS A 42 -0.03 10.69 11.44
CA LYS A 42 -0.68 10.90 10.13
C LYS A 42 0.33 11.32 9.07
N LEU A 43 1.20 12.30 9.36
CA LEU A 43 2.26 12.72 8.45
C LEU A 43 3.19 11.57 8.06
N ALA A 44 3.59 10.74 9.04
CA ALA A 44 4.41 9.55 8.78
C ALA A 44 3.69 8.52 7.90
N ILE A 45 2.39 8.26 8.16
CA ILE A 45 1.58 7.36 7.32
C ILE A 45 1.43 7.91 5.91
N TYR A 46 1.15 9.21 5.74
CA TYR A 46 1.05 9.84 4.41
C TYR A 46 2.39 9.82 3.67
N ALA A 47 3.50 10.08 4.36
CA ALA A 47 4.84 9.99 3.77
C ALA A 47 5.14 8.56 3.32
N LEU A 48 4.84 7.56 4.15
CA LEU A 48 5.01 6.15 3.81
C LEU A 48 4.14 5.75 2.60
N LEU A 49 2.85 6.12 2.60
CA LEU A 49 1.95 5.86 1.47
C LEU A 49 2.46 6.53 0.18
N SER A 50 2.96 7.75 0.27
CA SER A 50 3.48 8.48 -0.89
C SER A 50 4.73 7.81 -1.48
N ILE A 51 5.64 7.32 -0.63
CA ILE A 51 6.82 6.56 -1.07
C ILE A 51 6.40 5.27 -1.77
N VAL A 52 5.49 4.50 -1.17
CA VAL A 52 4.98 3.27 -1.78
C VAL A 52 4.28 3.56 -3.10
N ALA A 53 3.44 4.60 -3.16
CA ALA A 53 2.79 5.01 -4.40
C ALA A 53 3.81 5.37 -5.49
N TYR A 54 4.87 6.11 -5.15
CA TYR A 54 5.94 6.45 -6.10
C TYR A 54 6.67 5.21 -6.63
N LEU A 55 6.97 4.24 -5.76
CA LEU A 55 7.59 2.96 -6.15
C LEU A 55 6.74 2.19 -7.18
N TYR A 56 5.42 2.22 -7.06
CA TYR A 56 4.52 1.61 -8.06
C TYR A 56 4.35 2.46 -9.32
N LEU A 57 4.40 3.79 -9.19
CA LEU A 57 4.25 4.70 -10.32
C LEU A 57 5.46 4.64 -11.28
N GLN A 58 6.66 4.46 -10.73
CA GLN A 58 7.92 4.40 -11.47
C GLN A 58 7.92 3.35 -12.61
N PRO A 59 7.60 2.07 -12.39
CA PRO A 59 7.54 1.07 -13.45
C PRO A 59 6.36 1.29 -14.41
N LEU A 60 5.23 1.84 -13.94
CA LEU A 60 4.09 2.15 -14.79
C LEU A 60 4.44 3.26 -15.80
N LEU A 61 5.06 4.34 -15.35
CA LEU A 61 5.53 5.42 -16.22
C LEU A 61 6.61 4.93 -17.20
N TYR A 62 7.48 4.02 -16.75
CA TYR A 62 8.46 3.37 -17.61
C TYR A 62 7.78 2.57 -18.73
N MET A 63 6.79 1.74 -18.41
CA MET A 63 6.04 0.98 -19.42
C MET A 63 5.37 1.90 -20.45
N VAL A 64 4.69 2.95 -20.00
CA VAL A 64 4.05 3.93 -20.91
C VAL A 64 5.08 4.60 -21.82
N SER A 65 6.24 4.99 -21.27
CA SER A 65 7.32 5.61 -22.04
C SER A 65 7.91 4.64 -23.07
N THR A 66 8.06 3.36 -22.73
CA THR A 66 8.55 2.33 -23.67
C THR A 66 7.57 2.04 -24.81
N MET A 67 6.27 2.17 -24.60
CA MET A 67 5.27 2.01 -25.67
C MET A 67 5.36 3.10 -26.75
N LEU A 68 5.92 4.27 -26.41
CA LEU A 68 6.04 5.45 -27.27
C LEU A 68 7.44 5.59 -27.91
N LYS A 69 8.41 4.79 -27.46
CA LYS A 69 9.82 4.86 -27.87
C LYS A 69 10.02 4.19 -29.23
N ASP A 70 10.86 4.75 -30.09
CA ASP A 70 11.21 4.15 -31.40
C ASP A 70 12.20 2.96 -31.29
N MET A 71 12.25 2.08 -32.29
CA MET A 71 13.13 0.88 -32.29
C MET A 71 14.62 1.24 -32.22
N SER A 72 15.02 2.36 -32.83
CA SER A 72 16.40 2.86 -32.75
C SER A 72 16.79 3.28 -31.33
N ASP A 73 15.85 3.88 -30.60
CA ASP A 73 15.99 4.33 -29.21
C ASP A 73 15.85 3.15 -28.21
N LEU A 74 15.23 2.03 -28.59
CA LEU A 74 15.17 0.77 -27.81
C LEU A 74 16.51 0.02 -27.78
N LEU A 75 17.31 0.13 -28.85
CA LEU A 75 18.63 -0.49 -28.98
C LEU A 75 19.76 0.35 -28.38
N ASP A 76 19.52 1.63 -28.09
CA ASP A 76 20.46 2.51 -27.38
C ASP A 76 20.35 2.26 -25.86
N PRO A 77 21.36 1.65 -25.21
CA PRO A 77 21.35 1.36 -23.78
C PRO A 77 21.51 2.62 -22.91
N THR A 78 21.66 3.80 -23.52
CA THR A 78 21.58 5.08 -22.81
C THR A 78 20.18 5.19 -22.20
N VAL A 79 20.09 5.00 -20.88
CA VAL A 79 18.84 5.01 -20.09
C VAL A 79 18.16 6.38 -20.17
N LYS A 80 17.44 6.62 -21.26
CA LYS A 80 16.65 7.83 -21.49
C LYS A 80 15.20 7.55 -21.13
N TRP A 81 14.79 8.11 -19.99
CA TRP A 81 13.41 8.10 -19.52
C TRP A 81 12.44 8.85 -20.45
N ILE A 82 12.93 9.79 -21.26
CA ILE A 82 12.16 10.55 -22.25
C ILE A 82 12.59 10.12 -23.66
N PRO A 83 11.66 9.67 -24.54
CA PRO A 83 11.96 9.30 -25.92
C PRO A 83 12.38 10.53 -26.75
N ARG A 84 13.32 10.37 -27.69
CA ARG A 84 13.72 11.49 -28.58
C ARG A 84 12.73 11.71 -29.72
N ALA A 85 12.11 10.62 -30.18
CA ALA A 85 11.05 10.62 -31.18
C ALA A 85 9.86 9.85 -30.62
N VAL A 86 8.71 10.52 -30.53
CA VAL A 86 7.44 9.89 -30.12
C VAL A 86 6.84 9.25 -31.37
N THR A 87 6.76 7.91 -31.41
CA THR A 87 6.16 7.20 -32.54
C THR A 87 5.05 6.26 -32.09
N TRP A 88 3.93 6.26 -32.83
CA TRP A 88 2.79 5.36 -32.60
C TRP A 88 2.92 4.01 -33.32
N GLU A 89 4.00 3.85 -34.09
CA GLU A 89 4.20 2.69 -34.96
C GLU A 89 4.45 1.41 -34.15
N ASN A 90 5.15 1.50 -33.02
CA ASN A 90 5.39 0.36 -32.13
C ASN A 90 4.09 -0.17 -31.51
N LEU A 91 3.17 0.73 -31.15
CA LEU A 91 1.84 0.33 -30.69
C LEU A 91 1.07 -0.41 -31.79
N SER A 92 1.07 0.10 -33.03
CA SER A 92 0.40 -0.58 -34.14
C SER A 92 1.05 -1.92 -34.51
N LYS A 93 2.39 -2.03 -34.45
CA LYS A 93 3.12 -3.28 -34.70
C LYS A 93 2.84 -4.31 -33.62
N ALA A 94 2.88 -3.92 -32.35
CA ALA A 94 2.53 -4.80 -31.23
C ALA A 94 1.08 -5.28 -31.30
N PHE A 95 0.14 -4.39 -31.65
CA PHE A 95 -1.28 -4.74 -31.78
C PHE A 95 -1.55 -5.78 -32.87
N LYS A 96 -0.87 -5.66 -34.02
CA LYS A 96 -0.96 -6.64 -35.12
C LYS A 96 -0.18 -7.92 -34.81
N GLY A 97 1.02 -7.82 -34.27
CA GLY A 97 1.90 -8.95 -33.97
C GLY A 97 1.33 -9.89 -32.90
N LEU A 98 0.64 -9.35 -31.89
CA LEU A 98 0.01 -10.13 -30.84
C LEU A 98 -1.39 -10.66 -31.20
N GLN A 99 -1.93 -10.29 -32.37
CA GLN A 99 -3.35 -10.46 -32.70
C GLN A 99 -4.25 -10.06 -31.51
N TYR A 100 -4.03 -8.85 -31.00
CA TYR A 100 -4.60 -8.34 -29.75
C TYR A 100 -6.09 -8.68 -29.53
N PRO A 101 -7.01 -8.52 -30.49
CA PRO A 101 -8.43 -8.86 -30.28
C PRO A 101 -8.69 -10.35 -30.02
N VAL A 102 -7.91 -11.25 -30.65
CA VAL A 102 -8.03 -12.70 -30.44
C VAL A 102 -7.49 -13.09 -29.08
N ALA A 103 -6.30 -12.57 -28.72
CA ALA A 103 -5.69 -12.81 -27.41
C ALA A 103 -6.57 -12.28 -26.27
N LEU A 104 -7.16 -11.08 -26.43
CA LEU A 104 -8.07 -10.48 -25.46
C LEU A 104 -9.35 -11.30 -25.31
N ARG A 105 -9.94 -11.77 -26.41
CA ARG A 105 -11.14 -12.63 -26.35
C ARG A 105 -10.85 -13.95 -25.63
N ASN A 106 -9.74 -14.61 -25.95
CA ASN A 106 -9.38 -15.89 -25.35
C ASN A 106 -9.15 -15.76 -23.84
N THR A 107 -8.38 -14.75 -23.43
CA THR A 107 -8.10 -14.49 -22.00
C THR A 107 -9.35 -14.06 -21.24
N ALA A 108 -10.21 -13.23 -21.83
CA ALA A 108 -11.47 -12.84 -21.22
C ALA A 108 -12.41 -14.04 -21.02
N LEU A 109 -12.53 -14.93 -22.01
CA LEU A 109 -13.35 -16.14 -21.89
C LEU A 109 -12.82 -17.09 -20.80
N ILE A 110 -11.50 -17.27 -20.73
CA ILE A 110 -10.87 -18.10 -19.69
C ILE A 110 -11.07 -17.48 -18.31
N ALA A 111 -10.81 -16.18 -18.15
CA ALA A 111 -10.96 -15.48 -16.88
C ALA A 111 -12.40 -15.49 -16.37
N LEU A 112 -13.38 -15.22 -17.26
CA LEU A 112 -14.80 -15.22 -16.90
C LEU A 112 -15.28 -16.62 -16.51
N SER A 113 -14.98 -17.64 -17.32
CA SER A 113 -15.39 -19.01 -17.03
C SER A 113 -14.75 -19.52 -15.72
N CYS A 114 -13.46 -19.25 -15.51
CA CYS A 114 -12.76 -19.61 -14.29
C CYS A 114 -13.35 -18.89 -13.06
N SER A 115 -13.60 -17.57 -13.14
CA SER A 115 -14.18 -16.81 -12.04
C SER A 115 -15.59 -17.29 -11.67
N LEU A 116 -16.44 -17.61 -12.66
CA LEU A 116 -17.78 -18.14 -12.41
C LEU A 116 -17.73 -19.51 -11.72
N ALA A 117 -16.90 -20.42 -12.25
CA ALA A 117 -16.72 -21.73 -11.65
C ALA A 117 -16.19 -21.62 -10.21
N GLN A 118 -15.21 -20.74 -9.98
CA GLN A 118 -14.66 -20.48 -8.65
C GLN A 118 -15.71 -19.93 -7.68
N VAL A 119 -16.52 -18.95 -8.09
CA VAL A 119 -17.58 -18.39 -7.25
C VAL A 119 -18.62 -19.45 -6.88
N LEU A 120 -19.03 -20.30 -7.83
CA LEU A 120 -19.98 -21.38 -7.57
C LEU A 120 -19.43 -22.38 -6.56
N VAL A 121 -18.17 -22.82 -6.74
CA VAL A 121 -17.52 -23.75 -5.81
C VAL A 121 -17.36 -23.11 -4.42
N CYS A 122 -16.87 -21.88 -4.34
CA CYS A 122 -16.73 -21.17 -3.07
C CYS A 122 -18.07 -20.96 -2.36
N ALA A 123 -19.15 -20.64 -3.10
CA ALA A 123 -20.49 -20.49 -2.55
C ALA A 123 -21.03 -21.82 -2.02
N MET A 124 -20.89 -22.92 -2.77
CA MET A 124 -21.29 -24.26 -2.33
C MET A 124 -20.50 -24.73 -1.11
N THR A 125 -19.18 -24.54 -1.10
CA THR A 125 -18.33 -24.88 0.05
C THR A 125 -18.67 -24.03 1.27
N GLY A 126 -18.89 -22.73 1.11
CA GLY A 126 -19.32 -21.83 2.18
C GLY A 126 -20.68 -22.24 2.76
N TYR A 127 -21.65 -22.58 1.90
CA TYR A 127 -22.97 -23.05 2.33
C TYR A 127 -22.89 -24.41 3.05
N ALA A 128 -22.10 -25.35 2.52
CA ALA A 128 -21.87 -26.65 3.15
C ALA A 128 -21.23 -26.50 4.53
N LEU A 129 -20.24 -25.61 4.68
CA LEU A 129 -19.62 -25.33 5.97
C LEU A 129 -20.60 -24.62 6.93
N ALA A 130 -21.48 -23.76 6.45
CA ALA A 130 -22.44 -23.06 7.30
C ALA A 130 -23.55 -23.99 7.80
N ARG A 131 -24.26 -24.69 6.91
CA ARG A 131 -25.50 -25.40 7.24
C ARG A 131 -25.33 -26.89 7.52
N LEU A 132 -24.40 -27.58 6.85
CA LEU A 132 -24.21 -29.02 7.07
C LEU A 132 -23.32 -29.26 8.29
N ALA A 133 -23.64 -30.28 9.09
CA ALA A 133 -22.78 -30.78 10.15
C ALA A 133 -21.63 -31.59 9.53
N VAL A 134 -20.67 -30.89 8.91
CA VAL A 134 -19.49 -31.55 8.31
C VAL A 134 -18.66 -32.24 9.41
N PRO A 135 -18.23 -33.49 9.21
CA PRO A 135 -17.57 -34.29 10.26
C PRO A 135 -16.25 -33.68 10.76
N PHE A 136 -15.61 -32.79 9.99
CA PHE A 136 -14.37 -32.09 10.34
C PHE A 136 -14.56 -30.67 10.89
N LYS A 137 -15.81 -30.22 11.14
CA LYS A 137 -16.11 -28.86 11.67
C LYS A 137 -15.28 -28.52 12.90
N GLY A 138 -15.15 -29.49 13.82
CA GLY A 138 -14.45 -29.35 15.09
C GLY A 138 -12.94 -29.15 14.97
N LEU A 139 -12.26 -29.76 13.99
CA LEU A 139 -10.81 -29.60 13.79
C LEU A 139 -10.47 -28.23 13.19
N ILE A 140 -11.34 -27.73 12.31
CA ILE A 140 -11.18 -26.42 11.68
C ILE A 140 -11.47 -25.31 12.72
N THR A 141 -12.59 -25.42 13.45
CA THR A 141 -12.93 -24.46 14.51
C THR A 141 -11.96 -24.52 15.69
N ALA A 142 -11.47 -25.70 16.09
CA ALA A 142 -10.47 -25.83 17.15
C ALA A 142 -9.14 -25.15 16.79
N LYS A 143 -8.70 -25.21 15.52
CA LYS A 143 -7.51 -24.50 15.07
C LYS A 143 -7.68 -22.98 15.24
N TYR A 144 -8.79 -22.42 14.75
CA TYR A 144 -9.09 -20.99 14.94
C TYR A 144 -9.26 -20.60 16.42
N LEU A 145 -9.90 -21.43 17.24
CA LEU A 145 -10.07 -21.14 18.68
C LEU A 145 -8.73 -21.21 19.44
N SER A 146 -7.83 -22.10 19.02
CA SER A 146 -6.50 -22.23 19.63
C SER A 146 -5.62 -21.01 19.38
N GLU A 147 -5.72 -20.38 18.20
CA GLU A 147 -5.02 -19.13 17.88
C GLU A 147 -5.60 -17.91 18.63
N TYR A 148 -6.91 -17.88 18.91
CA TYR A 148 -7.51 -16.83 19.73
C TYR A 148 -7.13 -16.93 21.22
N LYS A 149 -6.80 -18.12 21.73
CA LYS A 149 -6.41 -18.32 23.13
C LYS A 149 -4.95 -17.97 23.41
N GLN A 150 -4.17 -17.65 22.37
CA GLN A 150 -2.73 -17.41 22.45
C GLN A 150 -2.34 -15.92 22.31
N LYS A 151 -3.31 -15.02 22.14
CA LYS A 151 -3.15 -13.56 22.28
C LYS A 151 -3.78 -13.09 23.59
#